data_AF-A0ABD2FXS6-F1
#
_entry.id   AF-A0ABD2FXS6-F1
#
_cell.length_a   1.000
_cell.length_b   1.000
_cell.length_c   1.000
_cell.angle_alpha   90.00
_cell.angle_beta   90.00
_cell.angle_gamma   90.00
#
_symmetry.space_group_name_H-M   'P 1'
#
loop_
_entity.id
_entity.type
_entity.pdbx_description
1 polymer ?
#
loop_
_entity_poly.entity_id
_entity_poly.type
_entity_poly.pdbx_seq_one_letter_code
_entity_poly.pdbx_strand_id
1 'polypeptide(L)'
;MLCESGAPILNHLHCLFEQQDPSLALSVEPKTLQVNVSDETLSQMDYNAIKYFLNLTKGEILELDLTGTGVSCEALRDIQPLLLRCNRLWLGENILGMDAARVIADVLQVSEHLQQLGIGWTDIGDDELLALSGAIRANKKLEELWMEGNRVSYRGLLSLSDLTPYPLKKIVAIWNDLADTDPDSFCTQESITVSFTDDGIWEGWGEWVFKRCEVSSNDKLVTFLHKVCNISVHCLEGQWASNFYKQLLQLIKQRIEICTEDNMLRKLEKFETILSF
;
A
#
# COMPACT_ATOMS: atom_id res chain seq x y z
N MET A 1 -13.26 -3.63 -16.96
CA MET A 1 -12.27 -2.62 -17.38
C MET A 1 -12.65 -1.36 -16.62
N LEU A 2 -12.11 -1.19 -15.42
CA LEU A 2 -12.04 0.10 -14.76
C LEU A 2 -10.54 0.30 -14.57
N CYS A 3 -9.94 0.99 -15.53
CA CYS A 3 -8.52 1.37 -15.51
C CYS A 3 -8.35 2.78 -14.91
N GLU A 4 -9.36 3.26 -14.20
CA GLU A 4 -9.37 4.57 -13.56
C GLU A 4 -8.97 4.40 -12.09
N SER A 5 -8.18 5.35 -11.58
CA SER A 5 -7.68 5.40 -10.21
C SER A 5 -7.97 6.78 -9.60
N GLY A 6 -8.12 6.87 -8.27
CA GLY A 6 -8.35 8.12 -7.56
C GLY A 6 -9.75 8.74 -7.75
N ALA A 7 -9.84 10.07 -7.80
CA ALA A 7 -11.12 10.79 -7.91
C ALA A 7 -12.04 10.38 -9.10
N PRO A 8 -11.54 10.07 -10.32
CA PRO A 8 -12.38 9.61 -11.43
C PRO A 8 -13.18 8.34 -11.12
N ILE A 9 -12.56 7.31 -10.52
CA ILE A 9 -13.29 6.08 -10.17
C ILE A 9 -14.31 6.36 -9.06
N LEU A 10 -13.97 7.18 -8.06
CA LEU A 10 -14.92 7.58 -7.01
C LEU A 10 -16.17 8.24 -7.58
N ASN A 11 -16.01 9.16 -8.53
CA ASN A 11 -17.15 9.81 -9.19
C ASN A 11 -18.07 8.80 -9.89
N HIS A 12 -17.51 7.82 -10.60
CA HIS A 12 -18.30 6.76 -11.21
C HIS A 12 -19.03 5.89 -10.18
N LEU A 13 -18.36 5.56 -9.07
CA LEU A 13 -18.97 4.80 -7.98
C LEU A 13 -20.10 5.59 -7.31
N HIS A 14 -19.93 6.91 -7.12
CA HIS A 14 -20.99 7.79 -6.63
C HIS A 14 -22.15 7.86 -7.61
N CYS A 15 -21.92 8.01 -8.91
CA CYS A 15 -23.00 7.96 -9.89
C CYS A 15 -23.77 6.64 -9.82
N LEU A 16 -23.08 5.49 -9.75
CA LEU A 16 -23.73 4.19 -9.61
C LEU A 16 -24.54 4.09 -8.31
N PHE A 17 -23.99 4.62 -7.22
CA PHE A 17 -24.67 4.67 -5.93
C PHE A 17 -25.91 5.57 -5.99
N GLU A 18 -25.83 6.77 -6.55
CA GLU A 18 -26.94 7.72 -6.65
C GLU A 18 -28.08 7.22 -7.55
N GLN A 19 -27.76 6.51 -8.64
CA GLN A 19 -28.78 5.96 -9.54
C GLN A 19 -29.66 4.91 -8.87
N GLN A 20 -29.17 4.24 -7.81
CA GLN A 20 -29.90 3.19 -7.08
C GLN A 20 -30.50 2.12 -8.00
N ASP A 21 -29.86 1.88 -9.15
CA ASP A 21 -30.25 0.87 -10.13
C ASP A 21 -29.18 -0.24 -10.15
N PRO A 22 -29.43 -1.39 -9.49
CA PRO A 22 -28.49 -2.50 -9.46
C PRO A 22 -28.18 -3.07 -10.85
N SER A 23 -29.07 -2.89 -11.84
CA SER A 23 -28.87 -3.45 -13.18
C SER A 23 -27.65 -2.85 -13.87
N LEU A 24 -27.31 -1.58 -13.58
CA LEU A 24 -26.13 -0.91 -14.11
C LEU A 24 -24.85 -1.59 -13.64
N ALA A 25 -24.71 -1.84 -12.33
CA ALA A 25 -23.54 -2.52 -11.79
C ALA A 25 -23.50 -4.01 -12.14
N LEU A 26 -24.65 -4.70 -12.19
CA LEU A 26 -24.75 -6.10 -12.59
C LEU A 26 -24.40 -6.33 -14.06
N SER A 27 -24.64 -5.33 -14.92
CA SER A 27 -24.24 -5.38 -16.33
C SER A 27 -22.72 -5.29 -16.53
N VAL A 28 -22.01 -4.80 -15.50
CA VAL A 28 -20.54 -4.72 -15.51
C VAL A 28 -20.00 -6.10 -15.10
N GLU A 29 -19.62 -6.89 -16.10
CA GLU A 29 -18.91 -8.16 -15.92
C GLU A 29 -17.42 -7.97 -16.27
N PRO A 30 -16.60 -7.44 -15.36
CA PRO A 30 -15.21 -7.21 -15.67
C PRO A 30 -14.47 -8.55 -15.71
N LYS A 31 -13.63 -8.75 -16.74
CA LYS A 31 -12.66 -9.87 -16.76
C LYS A 31 -11.75 -9.87 -15.53
N THR A 32 -11.42 -8.68 -15.04
CA THR A 32 -10.63 -8.44 -13.83
C THR A 32 -11.20 -7.23 -13.09
N LEU A 33 -11.53 -7.38 -11.81
CA LEU A 33 -12.02 -6.30 -10.96
C LEU A 33 -10.86 -5.72 -10.15
N GLN A 34 -10.55 -4.45 -10.40
CA GLN A 34 -9.56 -3.68 -9.65
C GLN A 34 -10.23 -2.38 -9.22
N VAL A 35 -10.09 -2.02 -7.94
CA VAL A 35 -10.60 -0.77 -7.38
C VAL A 35 -9.44 -0.07 -6.68
N ASN A 36 -8.96 1.01 -7.29
CA ASN A 36 -7.90 1.82 -6.72
C ASN A 36 -8.46 3.22 -6.41
N VAL A 37 -8.65 3.49 -5.13
CA VAL A 37 -9.06 4.80 -4.60
C VAL A 37 -7.96 5.37 -3.70
N SER A 38 -6.70 4.94 -3.92
CA SER A 38 -5.58 5.38 -3.12
C SER A 38 -5.44 6.89 -3.18
N ASP A 39 -4.90 7.47 -2.11
CA ASP A 39 -4.61 8.89 -2.02
C ASP A 39 -5.82 9.83 -2.09
N GLU A 40 -7.04 9.31 -1.96
CA GLU A 40 -8.24 10.09 -1.70
C GLU A 40 -8.69 9.91 -0.26
N THR A 41 -8.77 10.99 0.54
CA THR A 41 -9.29 10.86 1.91
C THR A 41 -10.79 10.62 1.82
N LEU A 42 -11.22 9.40 2.16
CA LEU A 42 -12.59 8.97 1.94
C LEU A 42 -13.50 9.41 3.09
N SER A 43 -14.59 10.06 2.73
CA SER A 43 -15.73 10.29 3.62
C SER A 43 -16.56 9.01 3.79
N GLN A 44 -17.48 9.03 4.75
CA GLN A 44 -18.43 7.93 4.92
C GLN A 44 -19.26 7.65 3.66
N MET A 45 -19.55 8.69 2.85
CA MET A 45 -20.29 8.55 1.60
C MET A 45 -19.47 7.79 0.56
N ASP A 46 -18.17 8.06 0.46
CA ASP A 46 -17.26 7.36 -0.44
C ASP A 46 -17.20 5.86 -0.10
N TYR A 47 -17.05 5.53 1.19
CA TYR A 47 -17.09 4.13 1.64
C TYR A 47 -18.41 3.45 1.29
N ASN A 48 -19.53 4.16 1.42
CA ASN A 48 -20.85 3.61 1.07
C ASN A 48 -20.97 3.35 -0.43
N ALA A 49 -20.47 4.25 -1.28
CA ALA A 49 -20.47 4.07 -2.74
C ALA A 49 -19.60 2.87 -3.18
N ILE A 50 -18.38 2.77 -2.63
CA ILE A 50 -17.49 1.63 -2.87
C ILE A 50 -18.14 0.32 -2.41
N LYS A 51 -18.68 0.29 -1.17
CA LYS A 51 -19.34 -0.88 -0.60
C LYS A 51 -20.56 -1.30 -1.42
N TYR A 52 -21.37 -0.34 -1.87
CA TYR A 52 -22.51 -0.61 -2.73
C TYR A 52 -22.09 -1.30 -4.03
N PHE A 53 -21.12 -0.73 -4.74
CA PHE A 53 -20.60 -1.31 -5.98
C PHE A 53 -20.00 -2.71 -5.77
N LEU A 54 -19.17 -2.87 -4.74
CA LEU A 54 -18.55 -4.17 -4.43
C LEU A 54 -19.58 -5.23 -4.03
N ASN A 55 -20.68 -4.87 -3.36
CA ASN A 55 -21.76 -5.81 -3.06
C ASN A 55 -22.52 -6.27 -4.31
N LEU A 56 -22.59 -5.45 -5.35
CA LEU A 56 -23.28 -5.78 -6.60
C LEU A 56 -22.39 -6.58 -7.55
N THR A 57 -21.09 -6.35 -7.55
CA THR A 57 -20.13 -7.13 -8.34
C THR A 57 -19.86 -8.47 -7.67
N LYS A 58 -19.93 -9.56 -8.44
CA LYS A 58 -19.64 -10.92 -7.94
C LYS A 58 -18.23 -11.35 -8.34
N GLY A 59 -17.70 -12.36 -7.64
CA GLY A 59 -16.40 -12.96 -7.95
C GLY A 59 -15.23 -12.28 -7.25
N GLU A 60 -14.03 -12.71 -7.61
CA GLU A 60 -12.77 -12.24 -7.01
C GLU A 60 -12.48 -10.78 -7.36
N ILE A 61 -11.93 -10.06 -6.38
CA ILE A 61 -11.37 -8.72 -6.55
C ILE A 61 -9.87 -8.92 -6.74
N LEU A 62 -9.35 -8.62 -7.93
CA LEU A 62 -7.92 -8.77 -8.20
C LEU A 62 -7.09 -7.84 -7.32
N GLU A 63 -7.56 -6.61 -7.13
CA GLU A 63 -6.89 -5.60 -6.31
C GLU A 63 -7.90 -4.63 -5.70
N LEU A 64 -7.74 -4.37 -4.39
CA LEU A 64 -8.36 -3.27 -3.69
C LEU A 64 -7.27 -2.41 -3.05
N ASP A 65 -7.12 -1.18 -3.53
CA ASP A 65 -6.16 -0.21 -2.98
C ASP A 65 -6.90 0.89 -2.22
N LEU A 66 -6.72 0.89 -0.89
CA LEU A 66 -7.22 1.87 0.07
C LEU A 66 -6.06 2.64 0.73
N THR A 67 -4.88 2.68 0.09
CA THR A 67 -3.71 3.37 0.64
C THR A 67 -4.00 4.86 0.86
N GLY A 68 -3.68 5.39 2.03
CA GLY A 68 -3.84 6.82 2.33
C GLY A 68 -5.28 7.32 2.28
N THR A 69 -6.27 6.44 2.47
CA THR A 69 -7.70 6.78 2.41
C THR A 69 -8.29 7.26 3.73
N GLY A 70 -7.55 7.09 4.82
CA GLY A 70 -8.07 7.28 6.18
C GLY A 70 -8.98 6.14 6.62
N VAL A 71 -8.83 4.93 6.07
CA VAL A 71 -9.66 3.79 6.46
C VAL A 71 -9.49 3.45 7.93
N SER A 72 -10.58 3.46 8.68
CA SER A 72 -10.60 3.15 10.10
C SER A 72 -10.83 1.65 10.35
N CYS A 73 -10.63 1.21 11.60
CA CYS A 73 -10.93 -0.17 11.97
C CYS A 73 -12.44 -0.49 11.85
N GLU A 74 -13.33 0.48 12.07
CA GLU A 74 -14.77 0.29 11.85
C GLU A 74 -15.09 0.11 10.37
N ALA A 75 -14.49 0.93 9.50
CA ALA A 75 -14.67 0.80 8.06
C ALA A 75 -14.16 -0.55 7.55
N LEU A 76 -12.97 -1.00 7.99
CA LEU A 76 -12.45 -2.33 7.67
C LEU A 76 -13.37 -3.46 8.14
N ARG A 77 -13.94 -3.35 9.34
CA ARG A 77 -14.89 -4.34 9.86
C ARG A 77 -16.17 -4.40 9.04
N ASP A 78 -16.69 -3.24 8.63
CA ASP A 78 -17.90 -3.14 7.79
C ASP A 78 -17.70 -3.75 6.39
N ILE A 79 -16.52 -3.59 5.79
CA ILE A 79 -16.19 -4.19 4.48
C ILE A 79 -15.51 -5.56 4.57
N GLN A 80 -15.32 -6.13 5.76
CA GLN A 80 -14.59 -7.38 5.97
C GLN A 80 -15.03 -8.53 5.05
N PRO A 81 -16.35 -8.77 4.79
CA PRO A 81 -16.78 -9.82 3.87
C PRO A 81 -16.31 -9.58 2.42
N LEU A 82 -16.11 -8.32 2.02
CA LEU A 82 -15.61 -7.95 0.70
C LEU A 82 -14.10 -8.18 0.59
N LEU A 83 -13.37 -7.95 1.69
CA LEU A 83 -11.92 -8.19 1.74
C LEU A 83 -11.56 -9.66 1.50
N LEU A 84 -12.43 -10.60 1.88
CA LEU A 84 -12.24 -12.03 1.64
C LEU A 84 -12.12 -12.40 0.16
N ARG A 85 -12.66 -11.57 -0.74
CA ARG A 85 -12.62 -11.75 -2.19
C ARG A 85 -11.34 -11.18 -2.82
N CYS A 86 -10.53 -10.45 -2.07
CA CYS A 86 -9.36 -9.76 -2.59
C CYS A 86 -8.18 -10.72 -2.78
N ASN A 87 -7.50 -10.62 -3.91
CA ASN A 87 -6.20 -11.25 -4.14
C ASN A 87 -5.03 -10.38 -3.69
N ARG A 88 -5.14 -9.06 -3.91
CA ARG A 88 -4.21 -8.03 -3.43
C ARG A 88 -4.97 -6.98 -2.63
N LEU A 89 -4.47 -6.66 -1.45
CA LEU A 89 -5.05 -5.66 -0.56
C LEU A 89 -3.97 -4.67 -0.12
N TRP A 90 -4.18 -3.40 -0.42
CA TRP A 90 -3.27 -2.32 -0.05
C TRP A 90 -3.95 -1.37 0.95
N LEU A 91 -3.41 -1.29 2.16
CA LEU A 91 -3.92 -0.50 3.28
C LEU A 91 -2.87 0.47 3.83
N GLY A 92 -1.78 0.70 3.08
CA GLY A 92 -0.67 1.53 3.53
C GLY A 92 -1.09 2.97 3.84
N GLU A 93 -0.25 3.70 4.56
CA GLU A 93 -0.48 5.12 4.91
C GLU A 93 -1.82 5.40 5.63
N ASN A 94 -2.38 4.40 6.30
CA ASN A 94 -3.53 4.52 7.19
C ASN A 94 -3.13 4.20 8.62
N ILE A 95 -3.67 4.88 9.63
CA ILE A 95 -3.41 4.54 11.03
C ILE A 95 -4.29 3.35 11.41
N LEU A 96 -3.71 2.14 11.43
CA LEU A 96 -4.48 0.90 11.60
C LEU A 96 -4.52 0.44 13.07
N GLY A 97 -3.38 0.49 13.78
CA GLY A 97 -3.28 0.04 15.17
C GLY A 97 -3.76 -1.42 15.39
N MET A 98 -3.86 -1.83 16.66
CA MET A 98 -4.18 -3.21 17.04
C MET A 98 -5.56 -3.69 16.59
N ASP A 99 -6.60 -2.86 16.65
CA ASP A 99 -7.95 -3.31 16.31
C ASP A 99 -8.14 -3.54 14.81
N ALA A 100 -7.54 -2.71 13.94
CA ALA A 100 -7.51 -3.01 12.52
C ALA A 100 -6.62 -4.22 12.21
N ALA A 101 -5.47 -4.37 12.89
CA ALA A 101 -4.62 -5.55 12.73
C ALA A 101 -5.37 -6.86 13.03
N ARG A 102 -6.26 -6.86 14.03
CA ARG A 102 -7.16 -8.00 14.31
C ARG A 102 -8.16 -8.25 13.19
N VAL A 103 -8.79 -7.22 12.64
CA VAL A 103 -9.71 -7.37 11.49
C VAL A 103 -8.96 -7.97 10.28
N ILE A 104 -7.74 -7.50 10.02
CA ILE A 104 -6.88 -8.03 8.95
C ILE A 104 -6.48 -9.48 9.25
N ALA A 105 -6.15 -9.80 10.50
CA ALA A 105 -5.85 -11.17 10.92
C ALA A 105 -7.06 -12.11 10.69
N ASP A 106 -8.28 -11.67 11.02
CA ASP A 106 -9.49 -12.43 10.77
C ASP A 106 -9.70 -12.69 9.27
N VAL A 107 -9.43 -11.70 8.41
CA VAL A 107 -9.45 -11.86 6.94
C VAL A 107 -8.39 -12.87 6.49
N LEU A 108 -7.15 -12.73 6.96
CA LEU A 108 -6.04 -13.61 6.61
C LEU A 108 -6.29 -15.07 7.04
N GLN A 109 -6.99 -15.28 8.15
CA GLN A 109 -7.24 -16.61 8.69
C GLN A 109 -8.23 -17.43 7.83
N VAL A 110 -9.10 -16.77 7.06
CA VAL A 110 -10.19 -17.46 6.33
C VAL A 110 -10.25 -17.14 4.83
N SER A 111 -9.51 -16.15 4.33
CA SER A 111 -9.51 -15.82 2.91
C SER A 111 -8.81 -16.92 2.10
N GLU A 112 -9.49 -17.46 1.10
CA GLU A 112 -8.90 -18.44 0.18
C GLU A 112 -8.08 -17.80 -0.96
N HIS A 113 -8.14 -16.46 -1.09
CA HIS A 113 -7.69 -15.72 -2.27
C HIS A 113 -6.56 -14.72 -2.00
N LEU A 114 -6.45 -14.19 -0.76
CA LEU A 114 -5.52 -13.10 -0.45
C LEU A 114 -4.07 -13.58 -0.45
N GLN A 115 -3.32 -13.13 -1.46
CA GLN A 115 -1.93 -13.50 -1.71
C GLN A 115 -0.94 -12.36 -1.42
N GLN A 116 -1.37 -11.10 -1.58
CA GLN A 116 -0.51 -9.94 -1.36
C GLN A 116 -1.19 -8.94 -0.42
N LEU A 117 -0.47 -8.52 0.62
CA LEU A 117 -0.92 -7.54 1.60
C LEU A 117 0.12 -6.43 1.76
N GLY A 118 -0.32 -5.18 1.62
CA GLY A 118 0.48 -4.00 1.95
C GLY A 118 -0.10 -3.22 3.13
N ILE A 119 0.73 -3.02 4.14
CA ILE A 119 0.45 -2.29 5.39
C ILE A 119 1.63 -1.37 5.74
N GLY A 120 2.37 -0.88 4.74
CA GLY A 120 3.47 0.06 4.96
C GLY A 120 2.99 1.39 5.54
N TRP A 121 3.76 1.96 6.47
CA TRP A 121 3.45 3.23 7.14
C TRP A 121 2.10 3.25 7.84
N THR A 122 1.75 2.17 8.56
CA THR A 122 0.43 2.03 9.23
C THR A 122 0.48 2.02 10.76
N ASP A 123 1.64 2.37 11.33
CA ASP A 123 1.92 2.38 12.77
C ASP A 123 1.87 0.98 13.42
N ILE A 124 2.10 -0.07 12.63
CA ILE A 124 2.15 -1.46 13.11
C ILE A 124 3.42 -1.68 13.93
N GLY A 125 3.31 -2.32 15.09
CA GLY A 125 4.43 -2.75 15.92
C GLY A 125 4.55 -4.28 16.03
N ASP A 126 5.42 -4.73 16.93
CA ASP A 126 5.69 -6.16 17.14
C ASP A 126 4.44 -6.96 17.53
N ASP A 127 3.56 -6.40 18.38
CA ASP A 127 2.38 -7.11 18.87
C ASP A 127 1.32 -7.26 17.77
N GLU A 128 1.12 -6.22 16.95
CA GLU A 128 0.23 -6.29 15.79
C GLU A 128 0.76 -7.29 14.76
N LEU A 129 2.07 -7.26 14.49
CA LEU A 129 2.69 -8.22 13.58
C LEU A 129 2.56 -9.65 14.11
N LEU A 130 2.70 -9.86 15.42
CA LEU A 130 2.50 -11.17 16.02
C LEU A 130 1.07 -11.70 15.76
N ALA A 131 0.04 -10.85 15.88
CA ALA A 131 -1.33 -11.22 15.55
C ALA A 131 -1.48 -11.63 14.08
N LEU A 132 -0.91 -10.84 13.16
CA LEU A 132 -0.91 -11.15 11.72
C LEU A 132 -0.17 -12.46 11.42
N SER A 133 1.00 -12.69 12.04
CA SER A 133 1.78 -13.92 11.87
C SER A 133 0.99 -15.16 12.30
N GLY A 134 0.20 -15.05 13.37
CA GLY A 134 -0.69 -16.12 13.83
C GLY A 134 -1.73 -16.51 12.79
N ALA A 135 -2.36 -15.51 12.16
CA ALA A 135 -3.33 -15.74 11.09
C ALA A 135 -2.69 -16.32 9.81
N ILE A 136 -1.53 -15.79 9.40
CA ILE A 136 -0.77 -16.30 8.26
C ILE A 136 -0.39 -17.77 8.49
N ARG A 137 0.07 -18.13 9.70
CA ARG A 137 0.41 -19.51 10.07
C ARG A 137 -0.79 -20.46 9.96
N ALA A 138 -1.99 -19.98 10.25
CA ALA A 138 -3.21 -20.79 10.24
C ALA A 138 -3.68 -21.13 8.81
N ASN A 139 -3.63 -20.16 7.89
CA ASN A 139 -4.21 -20.32 6.54
C ASN A 139 -3.16 -20.57 5.44
N LYS A 140 -1.95 -20.03 5.60
CA LYS A 140 -0.80 -20.23 4.70
C LYS A 140 -1.05 -19.87 3.22
N LYS A 141 -1.89 -18.86 2.97
CA LYS A 141 -2.22 -18.35 1.63
C LYS A 141 -1.45 -17.08 1.24
N LEU A 142 -1.09 -16.25 2.23
CA LEU A 142 -0.39 -15.00 1.97
C LEU A 142 1.04 -15.31 1.51
N GLU A 143 1.42 -14.78 0.35
CA GLU A 143 2.73 -15.00 -0.27
C GLU A 143 3.64 -13.77 -0.15
N GLU A 144 3.06 -12.56 -0.16
CA GLU A 144 3.80 -11.31 -0.08
C GLU A 144 3.24 -10.39 1.01
N LEU A 145 4.14 -9.88 1.85
CA LEU A 145 3.83 -8.90 2.90
C LEU A 145 4.72 -7.67 2.75
N TRP A 146 4.10 -6.51 2.53
CA TRP A 146 4.77 -5.22 2.44
C TRP A 146 4.43 -4.40 3.69
N MET A 147 5.43 -4.07 4.49
CA MET A 147 5.27 -3.49 5.82
C MET A 147 6.37 -2.47 6.15
N GLU A 148 6.89 -1.79 5.14
CA GLU A 148 7.91 -0.76 5.29
C GLU A 148 7.46 0.42 6.17
N GLY A 149 8.39 1.08 6.84
CA GLY A 149 8.12 2.32 7.58
C GLY A 149 7.18 2.14 8.79
N ASN A 150 7.21 0.97 9.42
CA ASN A 150 6.46 0.65 10.63
C ASN A 150 7.39 0.63 11.87
N ARG A 151 6.87 0.26 13.04
CA ARG A 151 7.60 0.22 14.32
C ARG A 151 8.00 -1.20 14.71
N VAL A 152 8.30 -2.04 13.73
CA VAL A 152 8.63 -3.45 13.98
C VAL A 152 10.10 -3.59 14.30
N SER A 153 10.41 -4.29 15.37
CA SER A 153 11.78 -4.62 15.74
C SER A 153 12.20 -5.98 15.16
N TYR A 154 13.48 -6.34 15.29
CA TYR A 154 13.93 -7.70 14.99
C TYR A 154 13.15 -8.77 15.77
N ARG A 155 12.72 -8.47 17.00
CA ARG A 155 11.90 -9.39 17.78
C ARG A 155 10.55 -9.63 17.11
N GLY A 156 9.92 -8.60 16.55
CA GLY A 156 8.70 -8.74 15.77
C GLY A 156 8.93 -9.59 14.53
N LEU A 157 10.00 -9.35 13.78
CA LEU A 157 10.33 -10.12 12.57
C LEU A 157 10.56 -11.61 12.84
N LEU A 158 11.07 -11.98 14.02
CA LEU A 158 11.21 -13.40 14.41
C LEU A 158 9.87 -14.16 14.35
N SER A 159 8.73 -13.47 14.52
CA SER A 159 7.40 -14.09 14.42
C SER A 159 7.05 -14.59 13.00
N LEU A 160 7.77 -14.13 11.98
CA LEU A 160 7.62 -14.53 10.57
C LEU A 160 8.68 -15.54 10.12
N SER A 161 9.69 -15.82 10.95
CA SER A 161 10.86 -16.63 10.55
C SER A 161 10.51 -18.06 10.15
N ASP A 162 9.47 -18.65 10.74
CA ASP A 162 8.94 -19.99 10.42
C ASP A 162 7.95 -19.99 9.25
N LEU A 163 7.65 -18.80 8.71
CA LEU A 163 6.71 -18.59 7.61
C LEU A 163 7.42 -18.28 6.29
N THR A 164 8.75 -18.32 6.26
CA THR A 164 9.59 -18.13 5.07
C THR A 164 10.38 -19.41 4.75
N PRO A 165 10.63 -19.71 3.45
CA PRO A 165 10.10 -19.05 2.25
C PRO A 165 8.65 -19.46 1.94
N TYR A 166 8.01 -20.26 2.80
CA TYR A 166 6.62 -20.70 2.63
C TYR A 166 5.83 -20.51 3.94
N PRO A 167 4.65 -19.87 3.90
CA PRO A 167 3.97 -19.35 2.71
C PRO A 167 4.53 -18.03 2.17
N LEU A 168 5.25 -17.26 3.01
CA LEU A 168 5.75 -15.93 2.66
C LEU A 168 7.02 -16.05 1.83
N LYS A 169 6.86 -15.81 0.52
CA LYS A 169 7.95 -15.79 -0.45
C LYS A 169 8.70 -14.47 -0.41
N LYS A 170 8.01 -13.38 -0.06
CA LYS A 170 8.55 -12.02 -0.01
C LYS A 170 7.98 -11.23 1.17
N ILE A 171 8.87 -10.66 1.97
CA ILE A 171 8.56 -9.73 3.04
C ILE A 171 9.41 -8.48 2.83
N VAL A 172 8.76 -7.31 2.76
CA VAL A 172 9.43 -6.01 2.68
C VAL A 172 9.23 -5.29 4.00
N ALA A 173 10.28 -5.23 4.82
CA ALA A 173 10.28 -4.69 6.19
C ALA A 173 11.28 -3.52 6.35
N ILE A 174 11.57 -2.83 5.26
CA ILE A 174 12.54 -1.73 5.25
C ILE A 174 12.02 -0.54 6.10
N TRP A 175 12.93 0.24 6.69
CA TRP A 175 12.59 1.40 7.53
C TRP A 175 11.74 1.08 8.76
N ASN A 176 11.88 -0.15 9.27
CA ASN A 176 11.37 -0.52 10.57
C ASN A 176 12.43 -0.26 11.66
N ASP A 177 12.04 -0.41 12.94
CA ASP A 177 12.87 -0.13 14.12
C ASP A 177 13.92 -1.24 14.38
N LEU A 178 14.85 -1.40 13.44
CA LEU A 178 15.84 -2.48 13.41
C LEU A 178 17.20 -2.09 14.05
N ALA A 179 17.23 -1.12 14.96
CA ALA A 179 18.49 -0.54 15.45
C ALA A 179 19.29 -1.43 16.43
N ASP A 180 18.69 -2.52 16.94
CA ASP A 180 19.19 -3.22 18.15
C ASP A 180 19.92 -4.56 17.93
N THR A 181 20.18 -4.99 16.69
CA THR A 181 20.99 -6.19 16.43
C THR A 181 21.84 -6.10 15.17
N ASP A 182 22.94 -6.86 15.19
CA ASP A 182 23.85 -7.05 14.06
C ASP A 182 23.03 -7.44 12.80
N PRO A 183 23.07 -6.63 11.72
CA PRO A 183 22.39 -6.91 10.46
C PRO A 183 22.66 -8.33 9.94
N ASP A 184 23.87 -8.83 10.20
CA ASP A 184 24.35 -10.14 9.75
C ASP A 184 23.63 -11.33 10.43
N SER A 185 22.96 -11.10 11.56
CA SER A 185 22.23 -12.17 12.28
C SER A 185 20.88 -12.53 11.64
N PHE A 186 20.27 -11.60 10.89
CA PHE A 186 18.96 -11.77 10.24
C PHE A 186 19.04 -11.77 8.71
N CYS A 187 20.12 -11.23 8.12
CA CYS A 187 20.40 -11.16 6.68
C CYS A 187 20.47 -12.51 5.93
N THR A 188 20.07 -13.62 6.56
CA THR A 188 20.21 -14.98 6.01
C THR A 188 18.91 -15.55 5.44
N GLN A 189 17.76 -14.88 5.61
CA GLN A 189 16.51 -15.32 4.98
C GLN A 189 16.28 -14.56 3.67
N GLU A 190 16.50 -15.23 2.54
CA GLU A 190 16.33 -14.69 1.17
C GLU A 190 14.96 -14.01 0.94
N SER A 191 13.93 -14.39 1.71
CA SER A 191 12.57 -13.85 1.59
C SER A 191 12.33 -12.55 2.37
N ILE A 192 13.21 -12.13 3.30
CA ILE A 192 12.99 -10.93 4.13
C ILE A 192 13.94 -9.81 3.73
N THR A 193 13.39 -8.76 3.13
CA THR A 193 14.11 -7.53 2.82
C THR A 193 13.96 -6.54 3.97
N VAL A 194 15.01 -6.40 4.78
CA VAL A 194 15.09 -5.41 5.89
C VAL A 194 15.91 -4.17 5.55
N SER A 195 16.76 -4.30 4.55
CA SER A 195 17.56 -3.24 3.97
C SER A 195 17.64 -3.50 2.49
N PHE A 196 17.89 -2.45 1.72
CA PHE A 196 18.07 -2.64 0.31
C PHE A 196 19.51 -3.07 0.00
N THR A 197 19.69 -4.36 -0.26
CA THR A 197 21.01 -4.97 -0.48
C THR A 197 21.31 -5.27 -1.94
N ASP A 198 20.31 -5.20 -2.83
CA ASP A 198 20.42 -5.50 -4.25
C ASP A 198 19.59 -4.53 -5.12
N ASP A 199 20.13 -4.18 -6.29
CA ASP A 199 19.56 -3.22 -7.24
C ASP A 199 18.18 -3.62 -7.79
N GLY A 200 17.89 -4.92 -7.94
CA GLY A 200 16.60 -5.39 -8.46
C GLY A 200 15.46 -5.24 -7.45
N ILE A 201 15.75 -5.41 -6.15
CA ILE A 201 14.79 -5.15 -5.07
C ILE A 201 14.43 -3.67 -5.04
N TRP A 202 15.45 -2.82 -5.20
CA TRP A 202 15.25 -1.40 -5.29
C TRP A 202 14.46 -0.96 -6.52
N GLU A 203 14.69 -1.56 -7.69
CA GLU A 203 13.93 -1.25 -8.91
C GLU A 203 12.45 -1.58 -8.72
N GLY A 204 12.11 -2.76 -8.22
CA GLY A 204 10.72 -3.14 -7.97
C GLY A 204 10.04 -2.28 -6.90
N TRP A 205 10.77 -1.88 -5.85
CA TRP A 205 10.27 -0.92 -4.86
C TRP A 205 10.09 0.47 -5.47
N GLY A 206 11.05 0.94 -6.27
CA GLY A 206 11.01 2.22 -6.97
C GLY A 206 9.86 2.31 -7.96
N GLU A 207 9.59 1.26 -8.73
CA GLU A 207 8.43 1.17 -9.61
C GLU A 207 7.11 1.24 -8.83
N TRP A 208 7.01 0.48 -7.73
CA TRP A 208 5.83 0.49 -6.86
C TRP A 208 5.57 1.87 -6.27
N VAL A 209 6.63 2.55 -5.83
CA VAL A 209 6.56 3.93 -5.35
C VAL A 209 6.16 4.89 -6.46
N PHE A 210 6.82 4.80 -7.61
CA PHE A 210 6.61 5.72 -8.71
C PHE A 210 5.18 5.65 -9.23
N LYS A 211 4.63 4.43 -9.38
CA LYS A 211 3.24 4.20 -9.78
C LYS A 211 2.24 4.88 -8.84
N ARG A 212 2.56 5.02 -7.55
CA ARG A 212 1.71 5.78 -6.60
C ARG A 212 1.89 7.27 -6.73
N CYS A 213 3.12 7.74 -6.86
CA CYS A 213 3.39 9.15 -7.11
C CYS A 213 2.63 9.66 -8.35
N GLU A 214 2.51 8.84 -9.40
CA GLU A 214 1.78 9.19 -10.62
C GLU A 214 0.30 9.50 -10.38
N VAL A 215 -0.37 8.72 -9.52
CA VAL A 215 -1.82 8.82 -9.28
C VAL A 215 -2.19 9.69 -8.07
N SER A 216 -1.23 10.00 -7.18
CA SER A 216 -1.45 10.77 -5.95
C SER A 216 -1.75 12.27 -6.17
N SER A 217 -2.38 12.95 -5.20
CA SER A 217 -2.50 14.42 -5.21
C SER A 217 -1.17 15.10 -4.89
N ASN A 218 -1.03 16.40 -5.20
CA ASN A 218 0.23 17.12 -4.93
C ASN A 218 0.56 17.18 -3.42
N ASP A 219 -0.43 17.33 -2.54
CA ASP A 219 -0.21 17.34 -1.08
C ASP A 219 0.32 15.99 -0.56
N LYS A 220 -0.24 14.90 -1.07
CA LYS A 220 0.19 13.55 -0.71
C LYS A 220 1.55 13.21 -1.31
N LEU A 221 1.79 13.59 -2.56
CA LEU A 221 3.11 13.52 -3.19
C LEU A 221 4.17 14.22 -2.31
N VAL A 222 3.92 15.44 -1.85
CA VAL A 222 4.85 16.15 -0.95
C VAL A 222 5.06 15.42 0.37
N THR A 223 3.99 14.92 0.99
CA THR A 223 4.08 14.16 2.25
C THR A 223 4.92 12.89 2.08
N PHE A 224 4.73 12.20 0.96
CA PHE A 224 5.47 11.00 0.62
C PHE A 224 6.93 11.30 0.27
N LEU A 225 7.19 12.37 -0.49
CA LEU A 225 8.54 12.84 -0.80
C LEU A 225 9.32 13.20 0.47
N HIS A 226 8.67 13.70 1.52
CA HIS A 226 9.34 13.88 2.81
C HIS A 226 9.81 12.57 3.43
N LYS A 227 9.08 11.46 3.25
CA LYS A 227 9.49 10.14 3.74
C LYS A 227 10.63 9.57 2.89
N VAL A 228 10.51 9.64 1.56
CA VAL A 228 11.47 9.05 0.62
C VAL A 228 12.72 9.89 0.41
N CYS A 229 12.63 11.22 0.34
CA CYS A 229 13.82 12.06 0.18
C CYS A 229 14.61 12.22 1.48
N ASN A 230 14.09 11.76 2.63
CA ASN A 230 14.83 11.67 3.88
C ASN A 230 15.60 10.34 4.02
N ILE A 231 15.65 9.52 2.96
CA ILE A 231 16.49 8.32 2.89
C ILE A 231 17.97 8.74 2.83
N SER A 232 18.82 8.04 3.57
CA SER A 232 20.27 8.27 3.64
C SER A 232 20.95 8.34 2.26
N VAL A 233 21.91 9.28 2.13
CA VAL A 233 22.71 9.57 0.92
C VAL A 233 23.44 8.33 0.37
N HIS A 234 23.66 7.30 1.20
CA HIS A 234 24.29 6.04 0.78
C HIS A 234 23.47 5.22 -0.23
N CYS A 235 22.18 5.53 -0.47
CA CYS A 235 21.35 4.83 -1.45
C CYS A 235 21.53 5.32 -2.90
N LEU A 236 22.25 6.42 -3.12
CA LEU A 236 22.37 7.08 -4.43
C LEU A 236 23.39 6.43 -5.39
N GLU A 237 24.17 5.44 -4.92
CA GLU A 237 25.24 4.84 -5.73
C GLU A 237 24.73 3.78 -6.73
N GLY A 238 23.52 3.26 -6.55
CA GLY A 238 22.90 2.26 -7.44
C GLY A 238 22.33 2.84 -8.74
N GLN A 239 22.44 2.10 -9.84
CA GLN A 239 21.97 2.57 -11.16
C GLN A 239 20.44 2.73 -11.22
N TRP A 240 19.70 1.90 -10.48
CA TRP A 240 18.26 2.06 -10.29
C TRP A 240 17.94 3.37 -9.56
N ALA A 241 18.76 3.82 -8.59
CA ALA A 241 18.50 5.00 -7.78
C ALA A 241 18.53 6.23 -8.68
N SER A 242 19.56 6.30 -9.52
CA SER A 242 19.66 7.31 -10.56
C SER A 242 18.44 7.30 -11.49
N ASN A 243 17.95 6.13 -11.89
CA ASN A 243 16.77 6.03 -12.75
C ASN A 243 15.49 6.48 -12.02
N PHE A 244 15.26 6.00 -10.80
CA PHE A 244 14.14 6.35 -9.95
C PHE A 244 14.08 7.85 -9.68
N TYR A 245 15.19 8.46 -9.24
CA TYR A 245 15.24 9.90 -8.98
C TYR A 245 15.08 10.74 -10.25
N LYS A 246 15.56 10.27 -11.41
CA LYS A 246 15.29 10.92 -12.71
C LYS A 246 13.81 10.89 -13.07
N GLN A 247 13.18 9.72 -12.94
CA GLN A 247 11.74 9.57 -13.19
C GLN A 247 10.93 10.43 -12.21
N LEU A 248 11.27 10.39 -10.92
CA LEU A 248 10.62 11.19 -9.89
C LEU A 248 10.77 12.70 -10.12
N LEU A 249 11.97 13.15 -10.53
CA LEU A 249 12.22 14.53 -10.92
C LEU A 249 11.38 14.95 -12.13
N GLN A 250 11.27 14.08 -13.13
CA GLN A 250 10.43 14.32 -14.30
C GLN A 250 8.95 14.45 -13.92
N LEU A 251 8.45 13.56 -13.06
CA LEU A 251 7.09 13.62 -12.53
C LEU A 251 6.85 14.93 -11.76
N ILE A 252 7.78 15.35 -10.90
CA ILE A 252 7.64 16.62 -10.16
C ILE A 252 7.61 17.81 -11.12
N LYS A 253 8.45 17.83 -12.15
CA LYS A 253 8.41 18.88 -13.19
C LYS A 253 7.06 18.95 -13.89
N GLN A 254 6.51 17.79 -14.27
CA GLN A 254 5.16 17.72 -14.85
C GLN A 254 4.10 18.23 -13.87
N ARG A 255 4.19 17.91 -12.57
CA ARG A 255 3.26 18.41 -11.55
C ARG A 255 3.38 19.91 -11.33
N ILE A 256 4.59 20.48 -11.42
CA ILE A 256 4.84 21.93 -11.35
C ILE A 256 4.14 22.64 -12.51
N GLU A 257 4.24 22.12 -13.74
CA GLU A 257 3.62 22.72 -14.94
C GLU A 257 2.10 22.86 -14.83
N ILE A 258 1.42 21.92 -14.16
CA ILE A 258 -0.04 21.88 -14.03
C ILE A 258 -0.55 22.39 -12.67
N CYS A 259 0.32 22.69 -11.71
CA CYS A 259 -0.08 23.10 -10.37
C CYS A 259 -0.54 24.57 -10.37
N THR A 260 -1.75 24.80 -9.87
CA THR A 260 -2.36 26.14 -9.78
C THR A 260 -2.30 26.76 -8.38
N GLU A 261 -1.83 26.00 -7.38
CA GLU A 261 -1.80 26.43 -5.98
C GLU A 261 -0.40 26.88 -5.55
N ASP A 262 -0.22 28.18 -5.28
CA ASP A 262 1.08 28.80 -4.95
C ASP A 262 1.85 28.11 -3.82
N ASN A 263 1.16 27.66 -2.77
CA ASN A 263 1.81 26.98 -1.64
C ASN A 263 2.35 25.61 -2.06
N MET A 264 1.59 24.88 -2.87
CA MET A 264 1.98 23.57 -3.37
C MET A 264 3.08 23.67 -4.40
N LEU A 265 3.02 24.67 -5.29
CA LEU A 265 4.08 24.98 -6.24
C LEU A 265 5.42 25.14 -5.53
N ARG A 266 5.49 25.97 -4.48
CA ARG A 266 6.72 26.19 -3.70
C ARG A 266 7.26 24.91 -3.05
N LYS A 267 6.39 24.04 -2.58
CA LYS A 267 6.80 22.75 -2.00
C LYS A 267 7.37 21.82 -3.08
N LEU A 268 6.74 21.75 -4.25
CA LEU A 268 7.21 20.94 -5.38
C LEU A 268 8.54 21.46 -5.92
N GLU A 269 8.71 22.77 -6.09
CA GLU A 269 9.98 23.41 -6.50
C GLU A 269 11.13 23.11 -5.52
N LYS A 270 10.82 23.03 -4.21
CA LYS A 270 11.80 22.63 -3.19
C LYS A 270 12.26 21.19 -3.42
N PHE A 271 11.35 20.27 -3.74
CA PHE A 271 11.72 18.89 -4.07
C PHE A 271 12.41 18.75 -5.42
N GLU A 272 12.06 19.57 -6.42
CA GLU A 272 12.82 19.64 -7.68
C GLU A 272 14.28 20.01 -7.41
N THR A 273 14.50 21.02 -6.55
CA THR A 273 15.84 21.48 -6.17
C THR A 273 16.61 20.40 -5.41
N ILE A 274 15.94 19.66 -4.53
CA ILE A 274 16.50 18.48 -3.86
C ILE A 274 16.88 17.48 -4.97
N LEU A 275 15.94 16.95 -5.74
CA LEU A 275 16.21 15.84 -6.66
C LEU A 275 17.09 16.14 -7.89
N SER A 276 17.53 17.39 -8.09
CA SER A 276 18.37 17.81 -9.23
C SER A 276 19.88 17.59 -9.02
N PHE A 277 20.29 16.81 -8.01
CA PHE A 277 21.69 16.49 -7.73
C PHE A 277 22.39 15.68 -8.83
#